data_AF-A0A7C6AH92-F1
#
_entry.id   AF-A0A7C6AH92-F1
#
_cell.length_a   1.000
_cell.length_b   1.000
_cell.length_c   1.000
_cell.angle_alpha   90.00
_cell.angle_beta   90.00
_cell.angle_gamma   90.00
#
_symmetry.space_group_name_H-M   'P 1'
#
loop_
_entity.id
_entity.type
_entity.pdbx_description
1 polymer ?
#
loop_
_entity_poly.entity_id
_entity_poly.type
_entity_poly.pdbx_seq_one_letter_code
_entity_poly.pdbx_strand_id
1 'polypeptide(L)'
;MRGVARRLSLDVALLASFSTLYMVILKMLPGIPAIGFPGVKIEIAIALSPIYGLILGHVLGPASLLLGTIMAMTLLPGKYTLFSYITIFAAPLGALVSSFVIDRERLLGVSKWVYAAGIYGVMLAIWYATDVGRLTTIFTTYYIASMALMLASGLLSQTGSW
;
A
#
# COMPACT_ATOMS: atom_id res chain seq x y z
N MET A 1 -0.51 -29.29 17.64
CA MET A 1 -1.68 -29.02 16.76
C MET A 1 -2.56 -27.85 17.22
N ARG A 2 -3.05 -27.80 18.48
CA ARG A 2 -3.93 -26.70 18.97
C ARG A 2 -3.35 -25.27 18.79
N GLY A 3 -2.05 -25.08 18.99
CA GLY A 3 -1.40 -23.77 18.83
C GLY A 3 -1.33 -23.25 17.39
N VAL A 4 -1.14 -24.16 16.42
CA VAL A 4 -1.10 -23.81 14.99
C VAL A 4 -2.49 -23.44 14.50
N ALA A 5 -3.51 -24.24 14.85
CA ALA A 5 -4.90 -23.95 14.52
C ALA A 5 -5.34 -22.58 15.06
N ARG A 6 -4.98 -22.25 16.31
CA ARG A 6 -5.30 -20.95 16.91
C ARG A 6 -4.68 -19.77 16.16
N ARG A 7 -3.42 -19.88 15.73
CA ARG A 7 -2.75 -18.82 14.95
C ARG A 7 -3.43 -18.63 13.60
N LEU A 8 -3.70 -19.72 12.89
CA LEU A 8 -4.40 -19.67 11.60
C LEU A 8 -5.80 -19.04 11.74
N SER A 9 -6.56 -19.42 12.77
CA SER A 9 -7.87 -18.81 13.02
C SER A 9 -7.79 -17.30 13.28
N LEU A 10 -6.77 -16.85 14.01
CA LEU A 10 -6.53 -15.43 14.26
C LEU A 10 -6.12 -14.69 12.98
N ASP A 11 -5.22 -15.26 12.19
CA ASP A 11 -4.77 -14.67 10.92
C ASP A 11 -5.95 -14.53 9.94
N VAL A 12 -6.80 -15.55 9.84
CA VAL A 12 -8.02 -15.51 9.01
C VAL A 12 -9.02 -14.48 9.55
N ALA A 13 -9.19 -14.39 10.87
CA ALA A 13 -10.10 -13.41 11.46
C ALA A 13 -9.61 -11.97 11.22
N LEU A 14 -8.31 -11.71 11.37
CA LEU A 14 -7.70 -10.41 11.07
C LEU A 14 -7.83 -10.10 9.57
N LEU A 15 -7.49 -11.05 8.70
CA LEU A 15 -7.62 -10.88 7.26
C LEU A 15 -9.05 -10.51 6.87
N ALA A 16 -10.06 -11.26 7.34
CA ALA A 16 -11.46 -11.02 7.03
C ALA A 16 -11.95 -9.66 7.57
N SER A 17 -11.61 -9.34 8.82
CA SER A 17 -12.05 -8.11 9.49
C SER A 17 -11.45 -6.87 8.81
N PHE A 18 -10.14 -6.86 8.57
CA PHE A 18 -9.45 -5.73 7.95
C PHE A 18 -9.76 -5.61 6.46
N SER A 19 -10.01 -6.72 5.74
CA SER A 19 -10.48 -6.67 4.34
C SER A 19 -11.86 -6.00 4.25
N THR A 20 -12.78 -6.40 5.13
CA THR A 20 -14.13 -5.82 5.18
C THR A 20 -14.07 -4.34 5.58
N LEU A 21 -13.23 -4.00 6.56
CA LEU A 21 -13.01 -2.61 6.96
C LEU A 21 -12.48 -1.77 5.80
N TYR A 22 -11.47 -2.27 5.08
CA TYR A 22 -10.92 -1.57 3.93
C TYR A 22 -11.96 -1.40 2.80
N MET A 23 -12.73 -2.44 2.51
CA MET A 23 -13.84 -2.39 1.55
C MET A 23 -14.82 -1.25 1.88
N VAL A 24 -15.24 -1.16 3.15
CA VAL A 24 -16.17 -0.11 3.62
C VAL A 24 -15.53 1.26 3.49
N ILE A 25 -14.29 1.43 3.95
CA ILE A 25 -13.59 2.71 3.88
C ILE A 25 -13.42 3.17 2.42
N LEU A 26 -13.06 2.26 1.52
CA LEU A 26 -12.86 2.56 0.10
C LEU A 26 -14.12 3.10 -0.59
N LYS A 27 -15.32 2.71 -0.15
CA LYS A 27 -16.58 3.10 -0.77
C LYS A 27 -17.38 4.15 -0.03
N MET A 28 -17.28 4.19 1.29
CA MET A 28 -18.07 5.09 2.12
C MET A 28 -17.37 6.41 2.41
N LEU A 29 -16.03 6.47 2.37
CA LEU A 29 -15.33 7.74 2.53
C LEU A 29 -15.33 8.52 1.20
N PRO A 30 -15.82 9.76 1.17
CA PRO A 30 -15.74 10.59 -0.01
C PRO A 30 -14.27 10.90 -0.32
N GLY A 31 -13.86 10.67 -1.57
CA GLY A 31 -12.56 11.10 -2.07
C GLY A 31 -12.47 12.63 -2.13
N ILE A 32 -11.27 13.16 -1.88
CA ILE A 32 -10.99 14.59 -1.93
C ILE A 32 -10.78 14.97 -3.41
N PRO A 33 -11.51 15.97 -3.95
CA PRO A 33 -11.30 16.40 -5.33
C PRO A 33 -9.87 16.94 -5.49
N ALA A 34 -9.18 16.51 -6.55
CA ALA A 34 -7.86 17.01 -6.85
C ALA A 34 -7.96 18.48 -7.33
N ILE A 35 -7.40 19.41 -6.56
CA ILE A 35 -7.37 20.82 -6.92
C ILE A 35 -6.65 20.97 -8.26
N GLY A 36 -7.32 21.57 -9.26
CA GLY A 36 -6.80 21.75 -10.61
C GLY A 36 -7.20 20.68 -11.63
N PHE A 37 -7.88 19.59 -11.24
CA PHE A 37 -8.31 18.52 -12.15
C PHE A 37 -9.78 18.13 -11.97
N PRO A 38 -10.71 18.66 -12.80
CA PRO A 38 -12.12 18.33 -12.69
C PRO A 38 -12.37 16.84 -12.95
N GLY A 39 -13.04 16.17 -12.00
CA GLY A 39 -13.40 14.75 -12.10
C GLY A 39 -12.40 13.77 -11.49
N VAL A 40 -11.21 14.20 -11.08
CA VAL A 40 -10.24 13.35 -10.37
C VAL A 40 -10.46 13.45 -8.87
N LYS A 41 -10.57 12.29 -8.20
CA LYS A 41 -10.72 12.20 -6.75
C LYS A 41 -9.55 11.41 -6.17
N ILE A 42 -8.96 11.94 -5.11
CA ILE A 42 -7.94 11.26 -4.30
C ILE A 42 -8.67 10.47 -3.22
N GLU A 43 -8.56 9.16 -3.27
CA GLU A 43 -9.20 8.27 -2.30
C GLU A 43 -8.37 8.23 -1.00
N ILE A 44 -8.98 8.68 0.09
CA ILE A 44 -8.37 8.67 1.43
C ILE A 44 -8.02 7.24 1.86
N ALA A 45 -8.83 6.26 1.43
CA ALA A 45 -8.57 4.85 1.67
C ALA A 45 -7.17 4.41 1.22
N ILE A 46 -6.68 4.91 0.07
CA ILE A 46 -5.35 4.57 -0.45
C ILE A 46 -4.25 5.15 0.46
N ALA A 47 -4.47 6.32 1.06
CA ALA A 47 -3.52 6.92 2.01
C ALA A 47 -3.39 6.11 3.32
N LEU A 48 -4.35 5.25 3.65
CA LEU A 48 -4.27 4.36 4.81
C LEU A 48 -3.42 3.11 4.58
N SER A 49 -3.02 2.83 3.34
CA SER A 49 -2.26 1.62 3.00
C SER A 49 -1.00 1.43 3.84
N PRO A 50 -0.17 2.46 4.08
CA PRO A 50 1.01 2.30 4.93
C PRO A 50 0.65 1.85 6.36
N ILE A 51 -0.46 2.34 6.92
CA ILE A 51 -0.92 2.01 8.28
C ILE A 51 -1.27 0.52 8.38
N TYR A 52 -1.93 -0.04 7.37
CA TYR A 52 -2.24 -1.46 7.33
C TYR A 52 -0.97 -2.31 7.30
N GLY A 53 0.03 -1.93 6.50
CA GLY A 53 1.32 -2.61 6.48
C GLY A 53 2.08 -2.51 7.81
N LEU A 54 1.99 -1.38 8.50
CA LEU A 54 2.63 -1.17 9.80
C LEU A 54 2.02 -2.04 10.89
N ILE A 55 0.69 -2.14 10.93
CA ILE A 55 -0.04 -2.84 12.01
C ILE A 55 -0.07 -4.35 11.76
N LEU A 56 -0.34 -4.78 10.52
CA LEU A 56 -0.58 -6.19 10.18
C LEU A 56 0.65 -6.90 9.62
N GLY A 57 1.71 -6.16 9.33
CA GLY A 57 2.95 -6.69 8.76
C GLY A 57 2.83 -7.07 7.28
N HIS A 58 3.91 -7.67 6.76
CA HIS A 58 4.17 -7.84 5.34
C HIS A 58 3.28 -8.89 4.63
N VAL A 59 2.55 -9.72 5.38
CA VAL A 59 1.62 -10.73 4.81
C VAL A 59 0.18 -10.27 4.94
N LEU A 60 -0.31 -10.07 6.17
CA LEU A 60 -1.72 -9.77 6.43
C LEU A 60 -2.13 -8.37 5.95
N GLY A 61 -1.23 -7.38 6.04
CA GLY A 61 -1.51 -6.01 5.58
C GLY A 61 -1.82 -5.96 4.08
N PRO A 62 -0.88 -6.35 3.21
CA PRO A 62 -1.09 -6.38 1.76
C PRO A 62 -2.26 -7.28 1.34
N ALA A 63 -2.38 -8.46 1.95
CA ALA A 63 -3.45 -9.40 1.61
C ALA A 63 -4.84 -8.84 1.94
N SER A 64 -4.99 -8.19 3.10
CA SER A 64 -6.26 -7.60 3.51
C SER A 64 -6.67 -6.43 2.62
N LEU A 65 -5.72 -5.58 2.22
CA LEU A 65 -5.99 -4.51 1.26
C LEU A 65 -6.39 -5.05 -0.11
N LEU A 66 -5.72 -6.10 -0.59
CA LEU A 66 -6.01 -6.68 -1.91
C LEU A 66 -7.41 -7.30 -1.92
N LEU A 67 -7.72 -8.12 -0.91
CA LEU A 67 -9.05 -8.72 -0.76
C LEU A 67 -10.13 -7.66 -0.56
N GLY A 68 -9.90 -6.67 0.31
CA GLY A 68 -10.85 -5.57 0.53
C GLY A 68 -11.12 -4.76 -0.75
N THR A 69 -10.09 -4.52 -1.56
CA THR A 69 -10.24 -3.85 -2.87
C THR A 69 -11.07 -4.69 -3.84
N ILE A 70 -10.77 -5.99 -3.96
CA ILE A 70 -11.54 -6.91 -4.82
C ILE A 70 -13.00 -6.97 -4.36
N MET A 71 -13.25 -7.08 -3.05
CA MET A 71 -14.59 -7.09 -2.48
C MET A 71 -15.33 -5.78 -2.78
N ALA A 72 -14.67 -4.63 -2.63
CA ALA A 72 -15.27 -3.34 -2.94
C ALA A 72 -15.62 -3.19 -4.43
N MET A 73 -14.81 -3.77 -5.32
CA MET A 73 -15.05 -3.71 -6.76
C MET A 73 -16.16 -4.65 -7.21
N THR A 74 -16.34 -5.78 -6.53
CA THR A 74 -17.29 -6.84 -6.93
C THR A 74 -18.64 -6.75 -6.22
N LEU A 75 -18.66 -6.42 -4.93
CA LEU A 75 -19.89 -6.40 -4.12
C LEU A 75 -20.57 -5.03 -4.10
N LEU A 76 -19.81 -3.94 -4.30
CA LEU A 76 -20.34 -2.59 -4.18
C LEU A 76 -20.40 -1.91 -5.56
N PRO A 77 -21.53 -1.24 -5.89
CA PRO A 77 -21.72 -0.61 -7.18
C PRO A 77 -20.67 0.49 -7.41
N GLY A 78 -20.13 0.55 -8.62
CA GLY A 78 -19.14 1.55 -9.02
C GLY A 78 -18.91 1.54 -10.52
N LYS A 79 -18.40 2.67 -11.05
CA LYS A 79 -17.92 2.76 -12.43
C LYS A 79 -16.42 2.48 -12.41
N TYR A 80 -16.02 1.29 -12.85
CA TYR A 80 -14.61 0.89 -12.94
C TYR A 80 -14.16 0.95 -14.38
N THR A 81 -12.96 1.49 -14.60
CA THR A 81 -12.29 1.49 -15.90
C THR A 81 -11.17 0.45 -15.90
N LEU A 82 -10.60 0.13 -17.06
CA LEU A 82 -9.43 -0.73 -17.15
C LEU A 82 -8.27 -0.22 -16.27
N PHE A 83 -8.13 1.11 -16.19
CA PHE A 83 -7.17 1.77 -15.31
C PHE A 83 -7.41 1.42 -13.84
N SER A 84 -8.67 1.42 -13.37
CA SER A 84 -9.03 1.03 -12.01
C SER A 84 -8.55 -0.37 -11.65
N TYR A 85 -8.70 -1.33 -12.56
CA TYR A 85 -8.27 -2.72 -12.35
C TYR A 85 -6.75 -2.85 -12.25
N ILE A 86 -6.00 -2.11 -13.06
CA ILE A 86 -4.52 -2.11 -13.01
C ILE A 86 -4.05 -1.49 -11.68
N THR A 87 -4.72 -0.44 -11.20
CA THR A 87 -4.35 0.26 -9.97
C THR A 87 -4.72 -0.47 -8.67
N ILE A 88 -5.41 -1.62 -8.74
CA ILE A 88 -5.76 -2.43 -7.54
C ILE A 88 -4.53 -2.74 -6.69
N PHE A 89 -3.38 -2.94 -7.34
CA PHE A 89 -2.14 -3.31 -6.65
C PHE A 89 -1.48 -2.15 -5.90
N ALA A 90 -1.89 -0.90 -6.12
CA ALA A 90 -1.24 0.27 -5.52
C ALA A 90 -1.32 0.25 -3.99
N ALA A 91 -2.51 -0.02 -3.42
CA ALA A 91 -2.70 -0.08 -1.97
C ALA A 91 -1.98 -1.28 -1.32
N PRO A 92 -2.16 -2.52 -1.81
CA PRO A 92 -1.43 -3.69 -1.30
C PRO A 92 0.09 -3.53 -1.34
N LEU A 93 0.65 -3.05 -2.45
CA LEU A 93 2.09 -2.81 -2.57
C LEU A 93 2.56 -1.67 -1.66
N GLY A 94 1.74 -0.63 -1.47
CA GLY A 94 2.02 0.43 -0.48
C GLY A 94 2.12 -0.09 0.95
N ALA A 95 1.23 -1.01 1.35
CA ALA A 95 1.35 -1.69 2.65
C ALA A 95 2.58 -2.60 2.72
N LEU A 96 2.92 -3.30 1.63
CA LEU A 96 4.08 -4.18 1.61
C LEU A 96 5.38 -3.38 1.80
N VAL A 97 5.49 -2.25 1.09
CA VAL A 97 6.60 -1.30 1.22
C VAL A 97 6.69 -0.81 2.66
N SER A 98 5.60 -0.35 3.27
CA SER A 98 5.65 0.17 4.65
C SER A 98 6.09 -0.89 5.66
N SER A 99 5.61 -2.12 5.52
CA SER A 99 6.07 -3.25 6.36
C SER A 99 7.57 -3.51 6.19
N PHE A 100 8.06 -3.54 4.95
CA PHE A 100 9.46 -3.83 4.66
C PHE A 100 10.44 -2.71 5.05
N VAL A 101 9.99 -1.46 5.09
CA VAL A 101 10.82 -0.33 5.55
C VAL A 101 11.09 -0.40 7.04
N ILE A 102 10.12 -0.86 7.83
CA ILE A 102 10.25 -0.96 9.29
C ILE A 102 10.99 -2.22 9.69
N ASP A 103 10.70 -3.33 9.01
CA ASP A 103 11.27 -4.62 9.32
C ASP A 103 12.79 -4.62 9.03
N ARG A 104 13.59 -4.85 10.08
CA ARG A 104 15.05 -4.81 10.03
C ARG A 104 15.69 -6.15 9.65
N GLU A 105 14.88 -7.18 9.47
CA GLU A 105 15.39 -8.48 9.08
C GLU A 105 15.86 -8.50 7.62
N ARG A 106 16.67 -9.51 7.30
CA ARG A 106 17.10 -9.78 5.93
C ARG A 106 16.18 -10.81 5.30
N LEU A 107 15.81 -10.56 4.05
CA LEU A 107 15.10 -11.50 3.21
C LEU A 107 16.06 -11.95 2.10
N LEU A 108 16.33 -13.27 2.02
CA LEU A 108 17.27 -13.85 1.04
C LEU A 108 18.67 -13.19 1.09
N GLY A 109 19.16 -12.86 2.28
CA GLY A 109 20.48 -12.25 2.47
C GLY A 109 20.57 -10.74 2.21
N VAL A 110 19.51 -10.12 1.70
CA VAL A 110 19.41 -8.67 1.44
C VAL A 110 18.45 -8.02 2.44
N SER A 111 18.74 -6.80 2.88
CA SER A 111 17.86 -6.08 3.81
C SER A 111 16.50 -5.76 3.17
N LYS A 112 15.41 -5.96 3.91
CA LYS A 112 14.02 -5.77 3.43
C LYS A 112 13.76 -4.37 2.84
N TRP A 113 14.44 -3.33 3.34
CA TRP A 113 14.33 -1.96 2.81
C TRP A 113 14.75 -1.83 1.34
N VAL A 114 15.66 -2.68 0.83
CA VAL A 114 16.09 -2.66 -0.58
C VAL A 114 14.94 -3.11 -1.47
N TYR A 115 14.21 -4.15 -1.06
CA TYR A 115 13.00 -4.60 -1.76
C TYR A 115 11.92 -3.52 -1.71
N ALA A 116 11.74 -2.87 -0.56
CA ALA A 116 10.81 -1.75 -0.43
C ALA A 116 11.16 -0.61 -1.41
N ALA A 117 12.44 -0.23 -1.50
CA ALA A 117 12.93 0.77 -2.44
C ALA A 117 12.70 0.37 -3.89
N GLY A 118 12.96 -0.89 -4.25
CA GLY A 118 12.70 -1.42 -5.59
C GLY A 118 11.22 -1.37 -5.96
N ILE A 119 10.35 -1.92 -5.11
CA ILE A 119 8.90 -1.95 -5.33
C ILE A 119 8.34 -0.53 -5.46
N TYR A 120 8.70 0.34 -4.51
CA TYR A 120 8.23 1.72 -4.52
C TYR A 120 8.75 2.50 -5.74
N GLY A 121 9.99 2.23 -6.17
CA GLY A 121 10.60 2.88 -7.33
C GLY A 121 9.92 2.48 -8.63
N VAL A 122 9.62 1.18 -8.78
CA VAL A 122 8.85 0.68 -9.93
C VAL A 122 7.44 1.27 -9.95
N MET A 123 6.75 1.29 -8.80
CA MET A 123 5.43 1.93 -8.71
C MET A 123 5.48 3.40 -9.11
N LEU A 124 6.47 4.15 -8.62
CA LEU A 124 6.62 5.56 -8.93
C LEU A 124 6.92 5.78 -10.42
N ALA A 125 7.79 4.97 -11.01
CA ALA A 125 8.10 5.02 -12.44
C ALA A 125 6.87 4.71 -13.30
N ILE A 126 6.10 3.67 -12.96
CA ILE A 126 4.84 3.33 -13.64
C ILE A 126 3.84 4.47 -13.49
N TRP A 127 3.72 5.08 -12.31
CA TRP A 127 2.84 6.22 -12.09
C TRP A 127 3.20 7.40 -13.01
N TYR A 128 4.48 7.78 -13.08
CA TYR A 128 4.94 8.85 -13.98
C TYR A 128 4.80 8.51 -15.47
N ALA A 129 4.77 7.24 -15.85
CA ALA A 129 4.47 6.83 -17.22
C ALA A 129 3.01 7.12 -17.63
N THR A 130 2.09 7.26 -16.67
CA THR A 130 0.68 7.59 -16.93
C THR A 130 0.46 9.08 -17.16
N ASP A 131 -0.53 9.43 -17.98
CA ASP A 131 -0.91 10.82 -18.21
C ASP A 131 -1.37 11.50 -16.91
N VAL A 132 -2.11 10.76 -16.07
CA VAL A 132 -2.60 11.24 -14.76
C VAL A 132 -1.43 11.56 -13.84
N GLY A 133 -0.40 10.71 -13.78
CA GLY A 133 0.76 10.92 -12.93
C GLY A 133 1.58 12.15 -13.33
N ARG A 134 1.76 12.39 -14.65
CA ARG A 134 2.45 13.60 -15.13
C ARG A 134 1.66 14.87 -14.82
N LEU A 135 0.35 14.83 -14.96
CA LEU A 135 -0.53 15.96 -14.66
C LEU A 135 -0.57 16.28 -13.15
N THR A 136 -0.49 15.25 -12.30
CA THR A 136 -0.55 15.38 -10.83
C THR A 136 0.83 15.45 -10.17
N THR A 137 1.85 15.92 -10.89
CA THR A 137 3.25 15.95 -10.41
C THR A 137 3.41 16.67 -9.08
N ILE A 138 2.65 17.75 -8.83
CA ILE A 138 2.70 18.49 -7.55
C ILE A 138 2.38 17.58 -6.36
N PHE A 139 1.36 16.73 -6.47
CA PHE A 139 1.00 15.75 -5.43
C PHE A 139 2.02 14.61 -5.34
N THR A 140 2.68 14.30 -6.45
CA THR A 140 3.67 13.23 -6.59
C THR A 140 5.03 13.60 -5.96
N THR A 141 5.27 14.90 -5.70
CA THR A 141 6.47 15.38 -4.97
C THR A 141 6.62 14.74 -3.59
N TYR A 142 5.50 14.50 -2.88
CA TYR A 142 5.53 13.81 -1.58
C TYR A 142 6.03 12.36 -1.70
N TYR A 143 5.77 11.70 -2.84
CA TYR A 143 6.27 10.36 -3.10
C TYR A 143 7.79 10.35 -3.29
N ILE A 144 8.33 11.32 -4.04
CA ILE A 144 9.79 11.48 -4.19
C ILE A 144 10.44 11.76 -2.84
N ALA A 145 9.85 12.65 -2.02
CA ALA A 145 10.34 12.92 -0.68
C ALA A 145 10.33 11.66 0.21
N SER A 146 9.26 10.87 0.15
CA SER A 146 9.19 9.61 0.90
C SER A 146 10.22 8.56 0.43
N MET A 147 10.50 8.50 -0.88
CA MET A 147 11.55 7.66 -1.45
C MET A 147 12.92 8.07 -0.90
N ALA A 148 13.23 9.37 -0.91
CA ALA A 148 14.49 9.89 -0.38
C ALA A 148 14.64 9.57 1.12
N LEU A 149 13.59 9.76 1.92
CA LEU A 149 13.57 9.42 3.33
C LEU A 149 13.79 7.92 3.57
N MET A 150 13.12 7.07 2.78
CA MET A 150 13.28 5.62 2.86
C MET A 150 14.72 5.20 2.56
N LEU A 151 15.32 5.71 1.48
CA LEU A 151 16.72 5.42 1.12
C LEU A 151 17.69 5.90 2.20
N ALA A 152 17.51 7.13 2.71
CA ALA A 152 18.31 7.66 3.81
C ALA A 152 18.19 6.78 5.06
N SER A 153 16.97 6.36 5.43
CA SER A 153 16.75 5.47 6.58
C SER A 153 17.41 4.10 6.41
N GLY A 154 17.38 3.55 5.19
CA GLY A 154 18.03 2.28 4.86
C GLY A 154 19.55 2.36 4.92
N LEU A 155 20.14 3.46 4.43
CA LEU A 155 21.57 3.72 4.51
C LEU A 155 22.05 3.91 5.95
N LEU A 156 21.34 4.73 6.74
CA LEU A 156 21.66 4.95 8.15
C LEU A 156 21.58 3.66 8.98
N SER A 157 20.63 2.78 8.65
CA SER A 157 20.49 1.49 9.33
C SER A 157 21.67 0.54 9.11
N GLN A 158 22.45 0.74 8.04
CA GLN A 158 23.66 -0.06 7.78
C GLN A 158 24.88 0.48 8.50
N THR A 159 24.91 1.80 8.79
CA THR A 159 26.03 2.46 9.48
C THR A 159 25.91 2.39 11.01
N GLY A 160 24.70 2.24 11.55
CA GLY A 160 24.44 2.13 12.98
C GLY A 160 24.50 0.69 13.47
N SER A 161 25.69 0.09 13.54
CA SER A 161 25.93 -1.12 14.34
C SER A 161 26.43 -0.70 15.73
N TRP A 162 25.51 -0.47 16.66
CA TRP A 162 25.78 -0.43 18.11
C TRP A 162 24.84 -1.40 18.79
#